data_AF-A0AAE6KQK3-F1
#
_entry.id   AF-A0AAE6KQK3-F1
#
_cell.length_a   1.000
_cell.length_b   1.000
_cell.length_c   1.000
_cell.angle_alpha   90.00
_cell.angle_beta   90.00
_cell.angle_gamma   90.00
#
_symmetry.space_group_name_H-M   'P 1'
#
loop_
_entity.id
_entity.type
_entity.pdbx_description
1 polymer ?
#
loop_
_entity_poly.entity_id
_entity_poly.type
_entity_poly.pdbx_seq_one_letter_code
_entity_poly.pdbx_strand_id
1 'polypeptide(L)'
;MFYLLKLGPVPLSQGNTQVQVYLRISDAGEPAAPVFESDDGAGLRALLEGVDAAEVRCEPALAAAGAELGLAVAEPSPQALSSCAAIATFVAWGQRGLSGLGSDKALLFVQASTEYWDARPWTHWDDSQPFEVAVTGPMNHTFEGCVFHMGDGRAGLALYFKPGALQMLMEMQARGQGDAATSLPAIAVTLDTSPSYAVDALTAAGRAPRLPLPLKTGPDGISVPSPLESLVLVASLRAVARLSPEQREVLSSVVAGDEQMQVRVRAPAPRVRH
;
A
#
# COMPACT_ATOMS: atom_id res chain seq x y z
N MET A 1 4.89 21.19 -18.12
CA MET A 1 5.50 21.57 -16.84
C MET A 1 5.87 20.30 -16.10
N PHE A 2 7.06 20.24 -15.53
CA PHE A 2 7.57 19.12 -14.73
C PHE A 2 7.90 19.56 -13.32
N TYR A 3 7.74 18.64 -12.37
CA TYR A 3 8.15 18.78 -10.99
C TYR A 3 9.36 17.87 -10.73
N LEU A 4 10.39 18.41 -10.10
CA LEU A 4 11.52 17.66 -9.56
C LEU A 4 11.26 17.42 -8.08
N LEU A 5 11.19 16.15 -7.70
CA LEU A 5 10.90 15.70 -6.34
C LEU A 5 12.03 14.78 -5.85
N LYS A 6 12.17 14.71 -4.54
CA LYS A 6 13.06 13.84 -3.80
C LYS A 6 12.19 12.89 -2.98
N LEU A 7 12.31 11.61 -3.29
CA LEU A 7 11.63 10.58 -2.52
C LEU A 7 12.29 10.41 -1.14
N GLY A 8 13.60 10.63 -1.06
CA GLY A 8 14.39 10.57 0.16
C GLY A 8 15.53 9.56 0.07
N PRO A 9 16.25 9.33 1.17
CA PRO A 9 17.23 8.27 1.23
C PRO A 9 16.52 6.92 1.20
N VAL A 10 16.81 6.13 0.17
CA VAL A 10 16.32 4.77 0.00
C VAL A 10 17.48 3.82 0.33
N PRO A 11 17.30 2.88 1.28
CA PRO A 11 18.34 1.90 1.57
C PRO A 11 18.52 0.97 0.37
N LEU A 12 19.77 0.79 -0.08
CA LEU A 12 20.06 -0.23 -1.08
C LEU A 12 19.96 -1.62 -0.45
N SER A 13 19.51 -2.60 -1.23
CA SER A 13 19.28 -3.98 -0.77
C SER A 13 20.54 -4.71 -0.29
N GLN A 14 21.74 -4.10 -0.43
CA GLN A 14 22.99 -4.59 0.13
C GLN A 14 23.79 -3.43 0.77
N GLY A 15 23.92 -3.47 2.11
CA GLY A 15 24.76 -2.56 2.90
C GLY A 15 24.01 -1.43 3.63
N ASN A 16 24.73 -0.64 4.43
CA ASN A 16 24.21 0.58 5.09
C ASN A 16 24.20 1.80 4.15
N THR A 17 24.44 1.60 2.85
CA THR A 17 24.49 2.66 1.87
C THR A 17 23.08 3.10 1.52
N GLN A 18 22.77 4.36 1.83
CA GLN A 18 21.55 5.02 1.41
C GLN A 18 21.84 5.85 0.16
N VAL A 19 20.95 5.80 -0.81
CA VAL A 19 21.00 6.64 -2.01
C VAL A 19 19.81 7.57 -2.01
N GLN A 20 20.00 8.81 -2.44
CA GLN A 20 18.89 9.73 -2.62
C GLN A 20 18.21 9.42 -3.95
N VAL A 21 16.90 9.21 -3.92
CA VAL A 21 16.11 8.96 -5.12
C VAL A 21 15.38 10.23 -5.52
N TYR A 22 15.57 10.64 -6.77
CA TYR A 22 14.97 11.83 -7.35
C TYR A 22 14.06 11.44 -8.51
N LEU A 23 12.95 12.17 -8.63
CA LEU A 23 11.89 11.93 -9.59
C LEU A 23 11.63 13.19 -10.39
N ARG A 24 11.46 13.05 -11.70
CA ARG A 24 10.87 14.07 -12.56
C ARG A 24 9.50 13.60 -12.98
N ILE A 25 8.46 14.33 -12.61
CA ILE A 25 7.07 13.97 -12.88
C ILE A 25 6.37 15.12 -13.57
N SER A 26 5.65 14.86 -14.67
CA SER A 26 4.86 15.88 -15.35
C SER A 26 3.69 16.36 -14.48
N ASP A 27 3.13 17.51 -14.79
CA ASP A 27 1.92 18.01 -14.13
C ASP A 27 0.72 17.05 -14.27
N ALA A 28 0.71 16.23 -15.32
CA ALA A 28 -0.27 15.16 -15.53
C ALA A 28 0.02 13.89 -14.70
N GLY A 29 1.11 13.87 -13.93
CA GLY A 29 1.53 12.73 -13.12
C GLY A 29 2.36 11.69 -13.87
N GLU A 30 2.88 11.98 -15.05
CA GLU A 30 3.69 11.02 -15.82
C GLU A 30 5.15 11.06 -15.35
N PRO A 31 5.69 9.96 -14.80
CA PRO A 31 7.07 9.95 -14.31
C PRO A 31 8.07 9.65 -15.42
N ALA A 32 9.23 10.31 -15.38
CA ALA A 32 10.43 9.87 -16.06
C ALA A 32 11.16 8.77 -15.25
N ALA A 33 12.24 8.22 -15.80
CA ALA A 33 13.09 7.28 -15.07
C ALA A 33 13.64 7.92 -13.77
N PRO A 34 13.56 7.24 -12.62
CA PRO A 34 14.17 7.74 -11.38
C PRO A 34 15.69 7.88 -11.50
N VAL A 35 16.22 8.89 -10.83
CA VAL A 35 17.66 9.14 -10.70
C VAL A 35 18.12 8.79 -9.29
N PHE A 36 19.28 8.15 -9.17
CA PHE A 36 19.85 7.68 -7.91
C PHE A 36 21.20 8.37 -7.70
N GLU A 37 21.28 9.32 -6.78
CA GLU A 37 22.48 10.14 -6.57
C GLU A 37 22.83 10.32 -5.08
N SER A 38 24.05 10.77 -4.78
CA SER A 38 24.51 10.98 -3.41
C SER A 38 24.07 12.31 -2.79
N ASP A 39 23.82 13.34 -3.60
CA ASP A 39 23.45 14.69 -3.15
C ASP A 39 22.42 15.35 -4.07
N ASP A 40 21.77 16.39 -3.54
CA ASP A 40 20.64 17.06 -4.19
C ASP A 40 21.05 17.78 -5.48
N GLY A 41 22.26 18.35 -5.52
CA GLY A 41 22.77 19.04 -6.70
C GLY A 41 23.01 18.09 -7.85
N ALA A 42 23.65 16.93 -7.59
CA ALA A 42 23.85 15.88 -8.59
C ALA A 42 22.50 15.35 -9.11
N GLY A 43 21.57 15.04 -8.21
CA GLY A 43 20.24 14.56 -8.55
C GLY A 43 19.46 15.52 -9.45
N LEU A 44 19.44 16.82 -9.10
CA LEU A 44 18.78 17.84 -9.90
C LEU A 44 19.41 18.02 -11.28
N ARG A 45 20.75 18.03 -11.39
CA ARG A 45 21.43 18.15 -12.70
C ARG A 45 21.10 16.98 -13.62
N ALA A 46 21.12 15.76 -13.09
CA ALA A 46 20.75 14.56 -13.84
C ALA A 46 19.28 14.60 -14.29
N LEU A 47 18.35 15.05 -13.45
CA LEU A 47 16.94 15.20 -13.83
C LEU A 47 16.69 16.30 -14.88
N LEU A 48 17.58 17.29 -14.98
CA LEU A 48 17.49 18.38 -15.97
C LEU A 48 18.04 17.99 -17.35
N GLU A 49 18.72 16.85 -17.49
CA GLU A 49 19.26 16.43 -18.78
C GLU A 49 18.15 16.35 -19.84
N GLY A 50 18.33 17.12 -20.92
CA GLY A 50 17.42 17.18 -22.06
C GLY A 50 16.12 17.97 -21.81
N VAL A 51 16.01 18.77 -20.74
CA VAL A 51 14.81 19.57 -20.43
C VAL A 51 15.17 21.04 -20.18
N ASP A 52 14.31 21.95 -20.67
CA ASP A 52 14.46 23.38 -20.40
C ASP A 52 14.09 23.69 -18.94
N ALA A 53 14.97 24.39 -18.22
CA ALA A 53 14.76 24.84 -16.85
C ALA A 53 13.48 25.68 -16.68
N ALA A 54 13.05 26.41 -17.72
CA ALA A 54 11.81 27.19 -17.69
C ALA A 54 10.55 26.31 -17.51
N GLU A 55 10.62 25.05 -17.98
CA GLU A 55 9.53 24.07 -17.93
C GLU A 55 9.52 23.22 -16.66
N VAL A 56 10.40 23.52 -15.71
CA VAL A 56 10.65 22.71 -14.53
C VAL A 56 10.44 23.53 -13.26
N ARG A 57 9.87 22.90 -12.24
CA ARG A 57 9.80 23.41 -10.88
C ARG A 57 10.42 22.41 -9.91
N CYS A 58 11.18 22.89 -8.93
CA CYS A 58 11.63 22.04 -7.83
C CYS A 58 10.66 22.13 -6.65
N GLU A 59 10.48 21.02 -5.95
CA GLU A 59 9.72 21.03 -4.70
C GLU A 59 10.45 21.85 -3.61
N PRO A 60 9.74 22.30 -2.55
CA PRO A 60 10.33 23.10 -1.49
C PRO A 60 11.53 22.46 -0.80
N ALA A 61 11.53 21.13 -0.62
CA ALA A 61 12.64 20.41 0.00
C ALA A 61 13.96 20.51 -0.78
N LEU A 62 13.89 20.81 -2.07
CA LEU A 62 15.04 20.96 -2.97
C LEU A 62 15.39 22.43 -3.27
N ALA A 63 14.77 23.39 -2.57
CA ALA A 63 14.90 24.81 -2.88
C ALA A 63 16.35 25.32 -2.88
N ALA A 64 17.18 24.87 -1.92
CA ALA A 64 18.57 25.30 -1.84
C ALA A 64 19.39 24.86 -3.06
N ALA A 65 19.34 23.56 -3.40
CA ALA A 65 20.05 23.02 -4.57
C ALA A 65 19.44 23.52 -5.90
N GLY A 66 18.12 23.74 -5.94
CA GLY A 66 17.43 24.30 -7.11
C GLY A 66 17.81 25.74 -7.40
N ALA A 67 18.04 26.56 -6.37
CA ALA A 67 18.45 27.95 -6.52
C ALA A 67 19.83 28.08 -7.20
N GLU A 68 20.77 27.18 -6.90
CA GLU A 68 22.09 27.13 -7.58
C GLU A 68 21.98 26.84 -9.08
N LEU A 69 20.87 26.22 -9.51
CA LEU A 69 20.57 25.86 -10.89
C LEU A 69 19.56 26.82 -11.55
N GLY A 70 19.15 27.89 -10.85
CA GLY A 70 18.17 28.86 -11.37
C GLY A 70 16.74 28.32 -11.50
N LEU A 71 16.38 27.26 -10.77
CA LEU A 71 15.05 26.67 -10.81
C LEU A 71 14.07 27.42 -9.91
N ALA A 72 12.85 27.60 -10.41
CA ALA A 72 11.75 28.11 -9.59
C ALA A 72 11.19 27.02 -8.68
N VAL A 73 10.92 27.38 -7.43
CA VAL A 73 10.30 26.48 -6.44
C VAL A 73 8.78 26.53 -6.59
N ALA A 74 8.11 25.38 -6.56
CA ALA A 74 6.66 25.29 -6.47
C ALA A 74 6.24 24.00 -5.76
N GLU A 75 5.08 24.04 -5.10
CA GLU A 75 4.44 22.82 -4.61
C GLU A 75 4.09 21.90 -5.79
N PRO A 76 4.38 20.59 -5.69
CA PRO A 76 4.00 19.64 -6.72
C PRO A 76 2.48 19.54 -6.88
N SER A 77 2.02 19.27 -8.09
CA SER A 77 0.59 19.06 -8.34
C SER A 77 0.09 17.79 -7.63
N PRO A 78 -1.22 17.70 -7.30
CA PRO A 78 -1.79 16.49 -6.70
C PRO A 78 -1.53 15.22 -7.51
N GLN A 79 -1.50 15.32 -8.84
CA GLN A 79 -1.17 14.22 -9.75
C GLN A 79 0.30 13.80 -9.60
N ALA A 80 1.22 14.76 -9.54
CA ALA A 80 2.64 14.48 -9.31
C ALA A 80 2.87 13.81 -7.94
N LEU A 81 2.21 14.29 -6.89
CA LEU A 81 2.27 13.68 -5.55
C LEU A 81 1.70 12.26 -5.56
N SER A 82 0.56 12.04 -6.23
CA SER A 82 -0.04 10.71 -6.34
C SER A 82 0.88 9.71 -7.05
N SER A 83 1.58 10.14 -8.11
CA SER A 83 2.57 9.31 -8.79
C SER A 83 3.81 9.07 -7.94
N CYS A 84 4.29 10.10 -7.21
CA CYS A 84 5.37 9.95 -6.24
C CYS A 84 5.04 8.88 -5.19
N ALA A 85 3.84 8.91 -4.60
CA ALA A 85 3.38 7.91 -3.64
C ALA A 85 3.31 6.47 -4.21
N ALA A 86 2.88 6.33 -5.46
CA ALA A 86 2.86 5.02 -6.14
C ALA A 86 4.29 4.49 -6.38
N ILE A 87 5.21 5.35 -6.83
CA ILE A 87 6.64 5.01 -7.01
C ILE A 87 7.26 4.66 -5.67
N ALA A 88 7.02 5.44 -4.63
CA ALA A 88 7.49 5.20 -3.27
C ALA A 88 7.08 3.82 -2.74
N THR A 89 5.80 3.48 -2.94
CA THR A 89 5.23 2.18 -2.59
C THR A 89 5.93 1.05 -3.36
N PHE A 90 6.10 1.21 -4.67
CA PHE A 90 6.77 0.21 -5.50
C PHE A 90 8.25 0.01 -5.15
N VAL A 91 8.97 1.09 -4.84
CA VAL A 91 10.37 1.02 -4.37
C VAL A 91 10.45 0.26 -3.04
N ALA A 92 9.56 0.57 -2.10
CA ALA A 92 9.49 -0.13 -0.82
C ALA A 92 9.12 -1.61 -0.96
N TRP A 93 8.25 -1.93 -1.92
CA TRP A 93 7.94 -3.31 -2.29
C TRP A 93 9.14 -4.06 -2.84
N GLY A 94 9.96 -3.42 -3.68
CA GLY A 94 11.21 -4.01 -4.19
C GLY A 94 12.15 -4.45 -3.07
N GLN A 95 12.26 -3.64 -2.01
CA GLN A 95 13.07 -3.97 -0.81
C GLN A 95 12.52 -5.13 0.02
N ARG A 96 11.24 -5.46 -0.16
CA ARG A 96 10.52 -6.52 0.58
C ARG A 96 10.19 -7.74 -0.28
N GLY A 97 10.75 -7.84 -1.49
CA GLY A 97 10.52 -8.96 -2.40
C GLY A 97 9.14 -8.96 -3.07
N LEU A 98 8.41 -7.85 -3.04
CA LEU A 98 7.05 -7.69 -3.60
C LEU A 98 7.05 -7.09 -5.02
N SER A 99 8.23 -6.89 -5.63
CA SER A 99 8.35 -6.26 -6.96
C SER A 99 7.60 -7.02 -8.07
N GLY A 100 7.46 -8.34 -7.93
CA GLY A 100 6.73 -9.19 -8.87
C GLY A 100 5.24 -8.90 -9.00
N LEU A 101 4.65 -8.13 -8.07
CA LEU A 101 3.26 -7.70 -8.14
C LEU A 101 3.00 -6.62 -9.20
N GLY A 102 4.02 -5.86 -9.58
CA GLY A 102 3.88 -4.76 -10.54
C GLY A 102 3.40 -3.44 -9.93
N SER A 103 3.68 -2.35 -10.65
CA SER A 103 3.35 -0.98 -10.24
C SER A 103 1.86 -0.65 -10.37
N ASP A 104 1.13 -1.32 -11.27
CA ASP A 104 -0.32 -1.22 -11.40
C ASP A 104 -1.03 -1.67 -10.13
N LYS A 105 -0.55 -2.76 -9.51
CA LYS A 105 -1.07 -3.24 -8.22
C LYS A 105 -0.70 -2.29 -7.09
N ALA A 106 0.50 -1.72 -7.08
CA ALA A 106 0.88 -0.72 -6.08
C ALA A 106 -0.14 0.44 -6.05
N LEU A 107 -0.53 0.97 -7.22
CA LEU A 107 -1.55 2.02 -7.31
C LEU A 107 -2.91 1.58 -6.75
N LEU A 108 -3.37 0.37 -7.10
CA LEU A 108 -4.64 -0.17 -6.61
C LEU A 108 -4.65 -0.36 -5.09
N PHE A 109 -3.55 -0.85 -4.52
CA PHE A 109 -3.41 -0.98 -3.07
C PHE A 109 -3.38 0.38 -2.39
N VAL A 110 -2.62 1.36 -2.89
CA VAL A 110 -2.60 2.72 -2.33
C VAL A 110 -4.01 3.31 -2.25
N GLN A 111 -4.82 3.16 -3.31
CA GLN A 111 -6.20 3.62 -3.32
C GLN A 111 -7.08 2.88 -2.31
N ALA A 112 -7.12 1.54 -2.38
CA ALA A 112 -7.96 0.73 -1.53
C ALA A 112 -7.58 0.84 -0.03
N SER A 113 -6.30 0.97 0.27
CA SER A 113 -5.80 1.19 1.63
C SER A 113 -6.10 2.58 2.15
N THR A 114 -6.17 3.60 1.28
CA THR A 114 -6.66 4.93 1.67
C THR A 114 -8.14 4.86 2.05
N GLU A 115 -8.98 4.26 1.20
CA GLU A 115 -10.41 4.05 1.51
C GLU A 115 -10.61 3.30 2.84
N TYR A 116 -9.86 2.21 3.04
CA TYR A 116 -9.90 1.41 4.26
C TYR A 116 -9.44 2.19 5.50
N TRP A 117 -8.35 2.95 5.37
CA TRP A 117 -7.78 3.72 6.47
C TRP A 117 -8.72 4.84 6.93
N ASP A 118 -9.34 5.53 5.97
CA ASP A 118 -10.27 6.62 6.26
C ASP A 118 -11.57 6.10 6.91
N ALA A 119 -12.04 4.92 6.47
CA ALA A 119 -13.22 4.26 7.03
C ALA A 119 -13.02 3.71 8.45
N ARG A 120 -11.78 3.42 8.85
CA ARG A 120 -11.42 2.90 10.18
C ARG A 120 -12.32 1.75 10.66
N PRO A 121 -12.49 0.66 9.89
CA PRO A 121 -13.42 -0.42 10.23
C PRO A 121 -13.09 -1.10 11.56
N TRP A 122 -11.83 -1.06 11.99
CA TRP A 122 -11.40 -1.55 13.31
C TRP A 122 -12.02 -0.80 14.51
N THR A 123 -12.69 0.33 14.27
CA THR A 123 -13.46 1.05 15.31
C THR A 123 -14.84 0.45 15.55
N HIS A 124 -15.26 -0.51 14.73
CA HIS A 124 -16.56 -1.19 14.81
C HIS A 124 -16.40 -2.71 15.00
N TRP A 125 -15.37 -3.29 14.41
CA TRP A 125 -15.07 -4.72 14.49
C TRP A 125 -13.66 -4.96 15.01
N ASP A 126 -13.51 -5.94 15.90
CA ASP A 126 -12.21 -6.40 16.40
C ASP A 126 -11.68 -7.62 15.61
N ASP A 127 -10.46 -8.03 15.93
CA ASP A 127 -9.74 -9.12 15.27
C ASP A 127 -10.26 -10.52 15.64
N SER A 128 -11.28 -10.64 16.49
CA SER A 128 -11.99 -11.90 16.79
C SER A 128 -13.32 -12.04 16.04
N GLN A 129 -13.69 -11.05 15.21
CA GLN A 129 -14.96 -11.01 14.50
C GLN A 129 -14.80 -11.50 13.04
N PRO A 130 -15.26 -12.71 12.69
CA PRO A 130 -15.12 -13.23 11.34
C PRO A 130 -16.12 -12.59 10.38
N PHE A 131 -15.59 -12.04 9.29
CA PHE A 131 -16.32 -11.59 8.11
C PHE A 131 -16.45 -12.76 7.14
N GLU A 132 -17.59 -12.91 6.48
CA GLU A 132 -17.71 -13.79 5.31
C GLU A 132 -17.29 -12.99 4.07
N VAL A 133 -16.28 -13.47 3.35
CA VAL A 133 -15.77 -12.82 2.12
C VAL A 133 -15.91 -13.80 0.95
N ALA A 134 -17.03 -13.71 0.24
CA ALA A 134 -17.33 -14.54 -0.91
C ALA A 134 -16.79 -13.91 -2.20
N VAL A 135 -16.00 -14.66 -2.95
CA VAL A 135 -15.39 -14.26 -4.22
C VAL A 135 -15.97 -15.09 -5.35
N THR A 136 -16.37 -14.45 -6.45
CA THR A 136 -16.86 -15.11 -7.67
C THR A 136 -16.18 -14.52 -8.92
N GLY A 137 -16.12 -15.32 -9.99
CA GLY A 137 -15.43 -14.98 -11.24
C GLY A 137 -14.21 -15.90 -11.47
N PRO A 138 -13.03 -15.34 -11.79
CA PRO A 138 -11.80 -16.13 -12.02
C PRO A 138 -11.34 -16.95 -10.81
N MET A 139 -11.76 -16.54 -9.61
CA MET A 139 -11.66 -17.32 -8.37
C MET A 139 -13.09 -17.51 -7.84
N ASN A 140 -13.40 -18.73 -7.39
CA ASN A 140 -14.63 -19.03 -6.70
C ASN A 140 -14.29 -19.64 -5.33
N HIS A 141 -14.32 -18.81 -4.29
CA HIS A 141 -13.96 -19.20 -2.92
C HIS A 141 -14.67 -18.32 -1.90
N THR A 142 -14.88 -18.84 -0.68
CA THR A 142 -15.33 -18.04 0.46
C THR A 142 -14.25 -18.04 1.53
N PHE A 143 -13.70 -16.86 1.80
CA PHE A 143 -12.72 -16.64 2.85
C PHE A 143 -13.42 -16.27 4.16
N GLU A 144 -12.76 -16.62 5.26
CA GLU A 144 -13.04 -16.02 6.56
C GLU A 144 -12.12 -14.80 6.71
N GLY A 145 -12.69 -13.60 6.72
CA GLY A 145 -11.95 -12.35 6.84
C GLY A 145 -11.90 -11.83 8.28
N CYS A 146 -10.85 -11.09 8.64
CA CYS A 146 -10.84 -10.29 9.87
C CYS A 146 -10.11 -8.96 9.67
N VAL A 147 -10.63 -7.90 10.30
CA VAL A 147 -9.94 -6.63 10.41
C VAL A 147 -9.07 -6.65 11.66
N PHE A 148 -7.91 -6.00 11.64
CA PHE A 148 -7.07 -5.87 12.82
C PHE A 148 -6.48 -4.47 12.92
N HIS A 149 -6.22 -4.05 14.16
CA HIS A 149 -5.49 -2.83 14.50
C HIS A 149 -4.63 -3.11 15.73
N MET A 150 -3.32 -3.01 15.56
CA MET A 150 -2.32 -3.30 16.60
C MET A 150 -1.98 -2.03 17.39
N GLY A 151 -1.49 -2.20 18.62
CA GLY A 151 -1.10 -1.08 19.50
C GLY A 151 0.06 -0.23 18.96
N ASP A 152 0.83 -0.74 18.00
CA ASP A 152 1.91 -0.01 17.31
C ASP A 152 1.42 0.83 16.12
N GLY A 153 0.10 0.89 15.90
CA GLY A 153 -0.53 1.68 14.84
C GLY A 153 -0.55 1.01 13.47
N ARG A 154 -0.15 -0.28 13.37
CA ARG A 154 -0.44 -1.10 12.19
C ARG A 154 -1.90 -1.51 12.16
N ALA A 155 -2.48 -1.51 10.97
CA ALA A 155 -3.84 -1.99 10.75
C ALA A 155 -3.87 -2.86 9.50
N GLY A 156 -4.96 -3.58 9.26
CA GLY A 156 -5.08 -4.34 8.03
C GLY A 156 -6.23 -5.31 7.99
N LEU A 157 -6.23 -6.11 6.94
CA LEU A 157 -7.23 -7.12 6.64
C LEU A 157 -6.53 -8.45 6.34
N ALA A 158 -6.97 -9.53 6.98
CA ALA A 158 -6.55 -10.89 6.67
C ALA A 158 -7.74 -11.69 6.13
N LEU A 159 -7.50 -12.56 5.16
CA LEU A 159 -8.46 -13.45 4.54
C LEU A 159 -7.92 -14.88 4.64
N TYR A 160 -8.54 -15.70 5.48
CA TYR A 160 -8.18 -17.09 5.69
C TYR A 160 -8.92 -17.99 4.71
N PHE A 161 -8.20 -18.96 4.14
CA PHE A 161 -8.79 -19.89 3.18
C PHE A 161 -9.74 -20.90 3.84
N LYS A 162 -9.59 -21.13 5.15
CA LYS A 162 -10.31 -22.16 5.89
C LYS A 162 -11.34 -21.52 6.84
N PRO A 163 -12.62 -21.97 6.82
CA PRO A 163 -13.59 -21.59 7.85
C PRO A 163 -13.12 -21.99 9.26
N GLY A 164 -13.35 -21.12 10.25
CA GLY A 164 -12.91 -21.30 11.64
C GLY A 164 -11.41 -21.09 11.86
N ALA A 165 -10.68 -20.57 10.88
CA ALA A 165 -9.27 -20.26 11.02
C ALA A 165 -9.00 -19.23 12.12
N LEU A 166 -9.88 -18.25 12.31
CA LEU A 166 -9.75 -17.24 13.34
C LEU A 166 -9.85 -17.85 14.74
N GLN A 167 -10.80 -18.76 14.94
CA GLN A 167 -10.90 -19.52 16.19
C GLN A 167 -9.63 -20.35 16.42
N MET A 168 -9.13 -21.04 15.38
CA MET A 168 -7.88 -21.80 15.48
C MET A 168 -6.69 -20.90 15.85
N LEU A 169 -6.61 -19.70 15.28
CA LEU A 169 -5.56 -18.73 15.60
C LEU A 169 -5.61 -18.30 17.06
N MET A 170 -6.79 -17.94 17.56
CA MET A 170 -6.97 -17.56 18.96
C MET A 170 -6.57 -18.69 19.90
N GLU A 171 -6.92 -19.94 19.57
CA GLU A 171 -6.51 -21.12 20.35
C GLU A 171 -5.00 -21.35 20.32
N MET A 172 -4.35 -21.18 19.16
CA MET A 172 -2.88 -21.26 19.03
C MET A 172 -2.18 -20.17 19.84
N GLN A 173 -2.66 -18.93 19.77
CA GLN A 173 -2.12 -17.81 20.54
C GLN A 173 -2.27 -18.03 22.04
N ALA A 174 -3.43 -18.51 22.51
CA ALA A 174 -3.66 -18.85 23.92
C ALA A 174 -2.70 -19.95 24.44
N ARG A 175 -2.19 -20.80 23.54
CA ARG A 175 -1.19 -21.85 23.85
C ARG A 175 0.26 -21.39 23.68
N GLY A 176 0.50 -20.12 23.37
CA GLY A 176 1.84 -19.58 23.12
C GLY A 176 2.46 -20.03 21.79
N GLN A 177 1.66 -20.53 20.85
CA GLN A 177 2.10 -21.03 19.55
C GLN A 177 2.02 -19.95 18.46
N GLY A 178 2.46 -18.73 18.77
CA GLY A 178 2.36 -17.58 17.86
C GLY A 178 3.04 -17.82 16.51
N ASP A 179 4.17 -18.52 16.48
CA ASP A 179 4.86 -18.82 15.23
C ASP A 179 4.08 -19.81 14.34
N ALA A 180 3.34 -20.74 14.95
CA ALA A 180 2.50 -21.69 14.22
C ALA A 180 1.31 -21.00 13.53
N ALA A 181 0.91 -19.81 14.00
CA ALA A 181 -0.12 -19.00 13.35
C ALA A 181 0.27 -18.64 11.90
N THR A 182 1.56 -18.47 11.62
CA THR A 182 2.08 -18.16 10.27
C THR A 182 1.96 -19.34 9.29
N SER A 183 1.67 -20.56 9.80
CA SER A 183 1.42 -21.74 8.96
C SER A 183 -0.02 -21.82 8.44
N LEU A 184 -0.94 -21.02 9.00
CA LEU A 184 -2.32 -21.00 8.53
C LEU A 184 -2.41 -20.30 7.17
N PRO A 185 -2.98 -20.96 6.14
CA PRO A 185 -3.14 -20.37 4.83
C PRO A 185 -4.00 -19.11 4.90
N ALA A 186 -3.40 -17.97 4.53
CA ALA A 186 -4.10 -16.69 4.43
C ALA A 186 -3.45 -15.80 3.37
N ILE A 187 -4.23 -14.86 2.87
CA ILE A 187 -3.73 -13.67 2.20
C ILE A 187 -4.10 -12.47 3.06
N ALA A 188 -3.19 -11.52 3.24
CA ALA A 188 -3.41 -10.37 4.07
C ALA A 188 -2.77 -9.12 3.46
N VAL A 189 -3.22 -7.97 3.93
CA VAL A 189 -2.57 -6.68 3.69
C VAL A 189 -2.39 -5.99 5.03
N THR A 190 -1.15 -5.68 5.37
CA THR A 190 -0.84 -4.81 6.51
C THR A 190 -0.61 -3.38 6.03
N LEU A 191 -0.97 -2.43 6.88
CA LEU A 191 -0.75 -0.99 6.69
C LEU A 191 0.38 -0.60 7.63
N ASP A 192 1.60 -0.63 7.11
CA ASP A 192 2.84 -0.50 7.87
C ASP A 192 3.26 0.96 8.04
N THR A 193 4.00 1.23 9.11
CA THR A 193 4.57 2.55 9.43
C THR A 193 5.98 2.77 8.86
N SER A 194 6.49 1.83 8.06
CA SER A 194 7.85 1.86 7.53
C SER A 194 7.94 1.30 6.11
N PRO A 195 8.93 1.73 5.30
CA PRO A 195 9.93 2.77 5.58
C PRO A 195 9.33 4.19 5.55
N SER A 196 9.97 5.13 6.25
CA SER A 196 9.47 6.50 6.41
C SER A 196 9.29 7.20 5.06
N TYR A 197 10.25 7.08 4.13
CA TYR A 197 10.15 7.73 2.81
C TYR A 197 8.86 7.36 2.06
N ALA A 198 8.39 6.12 2.21
CA ALA A 198 7.16 5.67 1.56
C ALA A 198 5.92 6.22 2.27
N VAL A 199 5.94 6.23 3.60
CA VAL A 199 4.87 6.80 4.42
C VAL A 199 4.76 8.32 4.22
N ASP A 200 5.88 9.02 4.10
CA ASP A 200 5.95 10.46 3.88
C ASP A 200 5.40 10.81 2.50
N ALA A 201 5.79 10.06 1.45
CA ALA A 201 5.25 10.24 0.11
C ALA A 201 3.74 9.98 0.04
N LEU A 202 3.25 8.94 0.72
CA LEU A 202 1.81 8.66 0.83
C LEU A 202 1.08 9.81 1.55
N THR A 203 1.64 10.31 2.64
CA THR A 203 1.08 11.41 3.42
C THR A 203 1.02 12.70 2.59
N ALA A 204 2.10 13.03 1.88
CA ALA A 204 2.17 14.19 0.99
C ALA A 204 1.10 14.13 -0.12
N ALA A 205 0.81 12.93 -0.62
CA ALA A 205 -0.24 12.69 -1.62
C ALA A 205 -1.67 12.65 -1.05
N GLY A 206 -1.87 12.93 0.24
CA GLY A 206 -3.18 12.85 0.89
C GLY A 206 -3.75 11.41 0.92
N ARG A 207 -2.87 10.40 0.96
CA ARG A 207 -3.23 8.98 1.07
C ARG A 207 -3.14 8.52 2.52
N ALA A 208 -3.52 7.27 2.77
CA ALA A 208 -3.28 6.64 4.06
C ALA A 208 -1.79 6.82 4.45
N PRO A 209 -1.47 7.33 5.64
CA PRO A 209 -0.09 7.50 6.12
C PRO A 209 0.49 6.15 6.57
N ARG A 210 0.30 5.11 5.75
CA ARG A 210 0.70 3.73 5.99
C ARG A 210 0.97 3.03 4.68
N LEU A 211 2.10 2.33 4.60
CA LEU A 211 2.47 1.56 3.43
C LEU A 211 1.67 0.25 3.36
N PRO A 212 0.88 0.02 2.30
CA PRO A 212 0.25 -1.29 2.11
C PRO A 212 1.29 -2.36 1.78
N LEU A 213 1.28 -3.45 2.54
CA LEU A 213 2.11 -4.63 2.34
C LEU A 213 1.22 -5.87 2.19
N PRO A 214 0.93 -6.29 0.94
CA PRO A 214 0.29 -7.57 0.70
C PRO A 214 1.25 -8.72 1.04
N LEU A 215 0.76 -9.73 1.72
CA LEU A 215 1.51 -10.92 2.11
C LEU A 215 0.62 -12.17 2.08
N LYS A 216 1.24 -13.32 1.88
CA LYS A 216 0.60 -14.63 1.93
C LYS A 216 1.28 -15.49 2.98
N THR A 217 0.50 -16.19 3.79
CA THR A 217 0.97 -17.15 4.78
C THR A 217 0.50 -18.56 4.43
N GLY A 218 1.18 -19.57 4.95
CA GLY A 218 0.85 -20.97 4.72
C GLY A 218 1.95 -21.91 5.23
N PRO A 219 1.82 -23.23 4.96
CA PRO A 219 2.77 -24.24 5.43
C PRO A 219 4.22 -23.98 5.03
N ASP A 220 4.43 -23.33 3.89
CA ASP A 220 5.75 -22.98 3.36
C ASP A 220 6.31 -21.65 3.92
N GLY A 221 5.60 -21.03 4.86
CA GLY A 221 5.95 -19.75 5.48
C GLY A 221 5.33 -18.53 4.78
N ILE A 222 6.01 -17.39 4.91
CA ILE A 222 5.57 -16.10 4.36
C ILE A 222 6.04 -15.99 2.91
N SER A 223 5.10 -15.64 2.02
CA SER A 223 5.33 -15.47 0.58
C SER A 223 4.52 -14.30 0.02
N VAL A 224 4.65 -14.07 -1.29
CA VAL A 224 3.95 -13.01 -2.01
C VAL A 224 2.61 -13.56 -2.53
N PRO A 225 1.49 -12.83 -2.39
CA PRO A 225 0.24 -13.22 -3.03
C PRO A 225 0.38 -13.25 -4.56
N SER A 226 -0.33 -14.17 -5.22
CA SER A 226 -0.45 -14.15 -6.68
C SER A 226 -1.14 -12.86 -7.17
N PRO A 227 -1.03 -12.52 -8.47
CA PRO A 227 -1.74 -11.36 -9.04
C PRO A 227 -3.26 -11.40 -8.81
N LEU A 228 -3.87 -12.59 -8.87
CA LEU A 228 -5.31 -12.76 -8.63
C LEU A 228 -5.66 -12.57 -7.15
N GLU A 229 -4.90 -13.19 -6.23
CA GLU A 229 -5.06 -13.00 -4.78
C GLU A 229 -4.88 -11.53 -4.38
N SER A 230 -3.98 -10.81 -5.05
CA SER A 230 -3.78 -9.37 -4.85
C SER A 230 -5.02 -8.56 -5.22
N LEU A 231 -5.72 -8.91 -6.31
CA LEU A 231 -6.98 -8.26 -6.67
C LEU A 231 -8.11 -8.60 -5.68
N VAL A 232 -8.11 -9.81 -5.10
CA VAL A 232 -9.04 -10.18 -4.04
C VAL A 232 -8.83 -9.29 -2.82
N LEU A 233 -7.56 -9.09 -2.40
CA LEU A 233 -7.23 -8.18 -1.29
C LEU A 233 -7.69 -6.74 -1.56
N VAL A 234 -7.40 -6.20 -2.75
CA VAL A 234 -7.83 -4.85 -3.15
C VAL A 234 -9.36 -4.72 -3.10
N ALA A 235 -10.09 -5.65 -3.71
CA ALA A 235 -11.55 -5.60 -3.73
C ALA A 235 -12.17 -5.78 -2.33
N SER A 236 -11.55 -6.62 -1.49
CA SER A 236 -11.96 -6.84 -0.10
C SER A 236 -11.73 -5.61 0.76
N LEU A 237 -10.57 -4.94 0.64
CA LEU A 237 -10.30 -3.66 1.33
C LEU A 237 -11.36 -2.62 1.01
N ARG A 238 -11.68 -2.43 -0.28
CA ARG A 238 -12.72 -1.49 -0.72
C ARG A 238 -14.12 -1.88 -0.24
N ALA A 239 -14.43 -3.17 -0.22
CA ALA A 239 -15.70 -3.64 0.30
C ALA A 239 -15.82 -3.35 1.80
N VAL A 240 -14.78 -3.67 2.56
CA VAL A 240 -14.72 -3.43 4.01
C VAL A 240 -14.77 -1.94 4.35
N ALA A 241 -14.11 -1.09 3.56
CA ALA A 241 -14.15 0.36 3.72
C ALA A 241 -15.56 0.97 3.60
N ARG A 242 -16.49 0.28 2.93
CA ARG A 242 -17.88 0.73 2.76
C ARG A 242 -18.86 0.10 3.74
N LEU A 243 -18.38 -0.79 4.63
CA LEU A 243 -19.22 -1.36 5.68
C LEU A 243 -19.45 -0.31 6.77
N SER A 244 -20.62 -0.39 7.39
CA SER A 244 -20.98 0.36 8.59
C SER A 244 -21.77 -0.53 9.55
N PRO A 245 -21.98 -0.12 10.81
CA PRO A 245 -22.85 -0.83 11.73
C PRO A 245 -24.25 -1.12 11.15
N GLU A 246 -24.78 -0.21 10.33
CA GLU A 246 -26.08 -0.31 9.66
C GLU A 246 -26.00 -1.07 8.33
N GLN A 247 -24.95 -0.86 7.54
CA GLN A 247 -24.70 -1.54 6.26
C GLN A 247 -23.61 -2.61 6.42
N ARG A 248 -24.03 -3.84 6.78
CA ARG A 248 -23.11 -4.96 7.07
C ARG A 248 -22.83 -5.87 5.89
N GLU A 249 -23.34 -5.55 4.71
CA GLU A 249 -23.08 -6.32 3.49
C GLU A 249 -22.76 -5.37 2.34
N VAL A 250 -21.64 -5.62 1.66
CA VAL A 250 -21.17 -4.79 0.55
C VAL A 250 -20.65 -5.70 -0.56
N LEU A 251 -21.00 -5.35 -1.80
CA LEU A 251 -20.41 -5.92 -3.00
C LEU A 251 -19.35 -4.97 -3.56
N SER A 252 -18.20 -5.51 -3.94
CA SER A 252 -17.14 -4.81 -4.67
C SER A 252 -16.77 -5.58 -5.91
N SER A 253 -16.49 -4.87 -7.00
CA SER A 253 -16.12 -5.48 -8.27
C SER A 253 -14.77 -4.96 -8.72
N VAL A 254 -13.97 -5.84 -9.32
CA VAL A 254 -12.66 -5.51 -9.90
C VAL A 254 -12.45 -6.31 -11.18
N VAL A 255 -11.69 -5.76 -12.12
CA VAL A 255 -11.34 -6.45 -13.36
C VAL A 255 -10.02 -7.20 -13.16
N ALA A 256 -9.99 -8.47 -13.54
CA ALA A 256 -8.85 -9.37 -13.46
C ALA A 256 -8.53 -9.92 -14.87
N GLY A 257 -7.63 -9.24 -15.60
CA GLY A 257 -7.45 -9.51 -17.03
C GLY A 257 -8.67 -9.03 -17.81
N ASP A 258 -9.31 -9.93 -18.55
CA ASP A 258 -10.53 -9.64 -19.31
C ASP A 258 -11.82 -10.02 -18.56
N GLU A 259 -11.70 -10.60 -17.35
CA GLU A 259 -12.84 -11.09 -16.58
C GLU A 259 -13.18 -10.19 -15.39
N GLN A 260 -14.48 -10.12 -15.05
CA GLN A 260 -14.95 -9.42 -13.86
C GLN A 260 -14.93 -10.36 -12.66
N MET A 261 -14.28 -9.92 -11.58
CA MET A 261 -14.32 -10.57 -10.27
C MET A 261 -15.20 -9.77 -9.32
N GLN A 262 -16.04 -10.47 -8.56
CA GLN A 262 -16.87 -9.87 -7.52
C GLN A 262 -16.45 -10.38 -6.15
N VAL A 263 -16.37 -9.47 -5.18
CA VAL A 263 -16.08 -9.75 -3.78
C VAL A 263 -17.23 -9.20 -2.95
N ARG A 264 -18.00 -10.10 -2.35
CA ARG A 264 -19.07 -9.78 -1.42
C ARG A 264 -18.57 -9.99 0.00
N VAL A 265 -18.60 -8.93 0.79
CA VAL A 265 -18.22 -8.97 2.21
C VAL A 265 -19.45 -8.83 3.06
N ARG A 266 -19.62 -9.74 4.02
CA ARG A 266 -20.65 -9.69 5.06
C ARG A 266 -20.02 -9.67 6.44
N ALA A 267 -20.22 -8.57 7.15
CA ALA A 267 -19.74 -8.37 8.52
C ALA A 267 -20.72 -8.94 9.56
N PRO A 268 -20.20 -9.41 10.71
CA PRO A 268 -21.03 -9.72 11.86
C PRO A 268 -21.59 -8.43 12.49
N ALA A 269 -22.48 -8.56 13.48
CA ALA A 269 -22.87 -7.42 14.29
C ALA A 269 -21.62 -6.83 14.98
N PRO A 270 -21.42 -5.50 14.95
CA PRO A 270 -20.23 -4.86 15.52
C PRO A 270 -20.18 -5.06 17.04
N ARG A 271 -18.99 -5.28 17.59
CA ARG A 271 -18.76 -5.36 19.05
C ARG A 271 -18.06 -4.14 19.61
N VAL A 272 -17.41 -3.32 18.79
CA VAL A 272 -16.62 -2.19 19.28
C VAL A 272 -17.49 -0.93 19.43
N ARG A 273 -17.70 -0.51 20.68
CA ARG A 273 -18.07 0.85 21.08
C ARG A 273 -17.24 1.23 22.31
N HIS A 274 -16.22 2.06 22.08
CA HIS A 274 -15.36 2.79 23.01
C HIS A 274 -14.72 2.00 24.16
#